data_AF-A0A7V9LDT6-F1
#
_entry.id   AF-A0A7V9LDT6-F1
#
_cell.length_a   1.000
_cell.length_b   1.000
_cell.length_c   1.000
_cell.angle_alpha   90.00
_cell.angle_beta   90.00
_cell.angle_gamma   90.00
#
_symmetry.space_group_name_H-M   'P 1'
#
loop_
_entity.id
_entity.type
_entity.pdbx_description
1 polymer ?
#
loop_
_entity_poly.entity_id
_entity_poly.type
_entity_poly.pdbx_seq_one_letter_code
_entity_poly.pdbx_strand_id
1 'polypeptide(L)'
;MLPGSTLRIVGDQRATSRVIYLNRTGALLVPGDNDSREDRSTIVSEPVFITPWDIDAEMWDDTVSCIRDMYAQFDVTITDQDPGSTPHIEAVFGGHPNDVGLPDEVAGVSPFTTDCSTVENSIVFTFTDVLPDDSQLMCEIMAQEIAHSYGLDHQLTPEDPMTYLDYDGNREFQNEMATCGEFESRDCGINGSVCRDGQNSVAVLTSRLGRRDAEDQNASPGDPTTTAEPE
;
A
#
# COMPACT_ATOMS: atom_id res chain seq x y z
N MET A 1 -3.62 38.70 -27.46
CA MET A 1 -4.57 37.63 -27.11
C MET A 1 -3.80 36.33 -27.26
N LEU A 2 -3.24 35.81 -26.16
CA LEU A 2 -2.50 34.55 -26.14
C LEU A 2 -3.48 33.46 -25.69
N PRO A 3 -3.44 32.26 -26.28
CA PRO A 3 -4.37 31.19 -25.95
C PRO A 3 -4.08 30.68 -24.53
N GLY A 4 -5.15 30.39 -23.80
CA GLY A 4 -5.10 29.96 -22.40
C GLY A 4 -4.28 28.68 -22.24
N SER A 5 -3.21 28.78 -21.46
CA SER A 5 -2.57 27.63 -20.85
C SER A 5 -3.54 27.03 -19.84
N THR A 6 -4.12 25.87 -20.18
CA THR A 6 -4.74 25.01 -19.19
C THR A 6 -3.64 24.59 -18.22
N LEU A 7 -3.67 25.12 -17.00
CA LEU A 7 -2.89 24.63 -15.88
C LEU A 7 -3.29 23.16 -15.67
N ARG A 8 -2.45 22.21 -16.13
CA ARG A 8 -2.57 20.83 -15.64
C ARG A 8 -2.22 20.90 -14.15
N ILE A 9 -3.20 20.62 -13.29
CA ILE A 9 -2.96 20.33 -11.88
C ILE A 9 -2.04 19.10 -11.90
N VAL A 10 -0.75 19.30 -11.62
CA VAL A 10 0.20 18.23 -11.36
C VAL A 10 -0.22 17.67 -10.00
N GLY A 11 -1.11 16.69 -9.99
CA GLY A 11 -1.70 16.20 -8.74
C GLY A 11 -2.94 15.32 -8.88
N ASP A 12 -3.57 15.21 -10.07
CA ASP A 12 -4.85 14.50 -10.26
C ASP A 12 -4.75 13.31 -11.24
N GLN A 13 -3.56 12.72 -11.40
CA GLN A 13 -3.44 11.51 -12.21
C GLN A 13 -3.76 10.28 -11.33
N ARG A 14 -4.69 9.45 -11.81
CA ARG A 14 -4.93 8.13 -11.24
C ARG A 14 -3.68 7.27 -11.37
N ALA A 15 -3.42 6.46 -10.35
CA ALA A 15 -2.33 5.51 -10.34
C ALA A 15 -2.47 4.51 -11.50
N THR A 16 -1.34 4.09 -12.06
CA THR A 16 -1.31 2.97 -13.00
C THR A 16 -1.21 1.62 -12.29
N SER A 17 -0.45 1.57 -11.18
CA SER A 17 -0.36 0.45 -10.26
C SER A 17 -1.61 0.40 -9.38
N ARG A 18 -2.71 -0.14 -9.93
CA ARG A 18 -3.98 -0.40 -9.20
C ARG A 18 -4.18 -1.88 -8.88
N VAL A 19 -3.10 -2.65 -8.99
CA VAL A 19 -2.97 -3.98 -8.42
C VAL A 19 -2.03 -3.86 -7.23
N ILE A 20 -2.39 -4.47 -6.11
CA ILE A 20 -1.53 -4.66 -4.95
C ILE A 20 -1.29 -6.17 -4.85
N TYR A 21 -0.04 -6.57 -5.02
CA TYR A 21 0.40 -7.94 -4.86
C TYR A 21 0.94 -8.14 -3.44
N LEU A 22 0.31 -9.03 -2.67
CA LEU A 22 0.73 -9.40 -1.33
C LEU A 22 1.71 -10.58 -1.43
N ASN A 23 3.00 -10.30 -1.28
CA ASN A 23 4.07 -11.29 -1.40
C ASN A 23 4.57 -11.74 -0.02
N ARG A 24 4.14 -12.93 0.42
CA ARG A 24 4.74 -13.62 1.59
C ARG A 24 5.84 -14.61 1.24
N THR A 25 6.12 -14.79 -0.05
CA THR A 25 7.02 -15.84 -0.55
C THR A 25 8.49 -15.43 -0.64
N GLY A 26 8.80 -14.22 -0.18
CA GLY A 26 10.13 -13.61 -0.29
C GLY A 26 10.40 -13.04 -1.69
N ALA A 27 11.49 -12.29 -1.82
CA ALA A 27 11.89 -11.66 -3.08
C ALA A 27 13.40 -11.47 -3.14
N LEU A 28 14.00 -11.65 -4.32
CA LEU A 28 15.38 -11.25 -4.57
C LEU A 28 15.37 -9.86 -5.20
N LEU A 29 15.65 -8.85 -4.40
CA LEU A 29 15.58 -7.46 -4.82
C LEU A 29 16.94 -6.95 -5.27
N VAL A 30 16.93 -6.02 -6.22
CA VAL A 30 18.11 -5.31 -6.68
C VAL A 30 17.91 -3.79 -6.59
N PRO A 31 18.98 -3.01 -6.37
CA PRO A 31 18.88 -1.55 -6.33
C PRO A 31 18.46 -0.98 -7.69
N GLY A 32 17.62 0.06 -7.66
CA GLY A 32 17.27 0.84 -8.85
C GLY A 32 16.07 1.75 -8.64
N ASP A 33 15.66 2.42 -9.71
CA ASP A 33 14.35 3.07 -9.75
C ASP A 33 13.25 2.01 -9.52
N ASN A 34 12.22 2.38 -8.75
CA ASN A 34 11.16 1.45 -8.33
C ASN A 34 10.48 0.80 -9.54
N ASP A 35 10.55 -0.54 -9.61
CA ASP A 35 9.84 -1.36 -10.57
C ASP A 35 9.67 -2.80 -10.05
N SER A 36 8.53 -3.06 -9.42
CA SER A 36 8.10 -4.38 -8.93
C SER A 36 8.03 -5.45 -10.01
N ARG A 37 7.94 -5.08 -11.30
CA ARG A 37 7.96 -6.06 -12.40
C ARG A 37 9.36 -6.57 -12.71
N GLU A 38 10.39 -5.93 -12.17
CA GLU A 38 11.81 -6.27 -12.36
C GLU A 38 12.55 -6.45 -11.01
N ASP A 39 11.84 -6.59 -9.90
CA ASP A 39 12.40 -6.70 -8.54
C ASP A 39 13.34 -5.53 -8.17
N ARG A 40 13.06 -4.32 -8.68
CA ARG A 40 13.86 -3.12 -8.43
C ARG A 40 13.25 -2.25 -7.35
N SER A 41 14.03 -1.91 -6.33
CA SER A 41 13.61 -1.01 -5.26
C SER A 41 14.65 0.07 -4.97
N THR A 42 14.16 1.27 -4.66
CA THR A 42 15.00 2.37 -4.17
C THR A 42 15.43 2.19 -2.71
N ILE A 43 14.82 1.25 -1.99
CA ILE A 43 15.09 0.99 -0.56
C ILE A 43 16.35 0.15 -0.38
N VAL A 44 16.64 -0.78 -1.30
CA VAL A 44 17.80 -1.67 -1.20
C VAL A 44 19.05 -1.03 -1.83
N SER A 45 20.21 -1.20 -1.18
CA SER A 45 21.48 -0.60 -1.64
C SER A 45 22.42 -1.59 -2.35
N GLU A 46 22.18 -2.89 -2.18
CA GLU A 46 22.81 -3.99 -2.90
C GLU A 46 21.79 -5.12 -3.13
N PRO A 47 22.06 -6.10 -4.02
CA PRO A 47 21.17 -7.23 -4.19
C PRO A 47 20.96 -7.98 -2.87
N VAL A 48 19.70 -8.15 -2.46
CA VAL A 48 19.33 -8.79 -1.20
C VAL A 48 18.16 -9.74 -1.40
N PHE A 49 18.21 -10.88 -0.73
CA PHE A 49 17.08 -11.80 -0.66
C PHE A 49 16.32 -11.56 0.64
N ILE A 50 15.09 -11.08 0.53
CA ILE A 50 14.17 -10.97 1.66
C ILE A 50 13.57 -12.33 1.90
N THR A 51 13.78 -12.87 3.10
CA THR A 51 13.28 -14.19 3.46
C THR A 51 11.74 -14.20 3.49
N PRO A 52 11.10 -15.31 3.08
CA PRO A 52 9.64 -15.44 3.16
C PRO A 52 9.13 -15.32 4.59
N TRP A 53 7.91 -14.81 4.76
CA TRP A 53 7.19 -14.96 6.04
C TRP A 53 6.60 -16.37 6.13
N ASP A 54 7.27 -17.23 6.90
CA ASP A 54 6.88 -18.64 7.12
C ASP A 54 5.77 -18.75 8.16
N ILE A 55 4.53 -18.57 7.71
CA ILE A 55 3.32 -18.63 8.53
C ILE A 55 2.31 -19.63 7.97
N ASP A 56 1.41 -20.13 8.82
CA ASP A 56 0.36 -21.04 8.37
C ASP A 56 -0.66 -20.36 7.44
N ALA A 57 -1.49 -21.19 6.80
CA ALA A 57 -2.47 -20.70 5.83
C ALA A 57 -3.57 -19.85 6.49
N GLU A 58 -3.95 -20.16 7.73
CA GLU A 58 -5.04 -19.47 8.44
C GLU A 58 -4.65 -18.02 8.74
N MET A 59 -3.47 -17.80 9.32
CA MET A 59 -2.99 -16.44 9.60
C MET A 59 -2.71 -15.63 8.34
N TRP A 60 -2.25 -16.28 7.26
CA TRP A 60 -2.13 -15.58 5.98
C TRP A 60 -3.48 -15.18 5.40
N ASP A 61 -4.46 -16.08 5.40
CA ASP A 61 -5.81 -15.81 4.90
C ASP A 61 -6.48 -14.67 5.70
N ASP A 62 -6.27 -14.63 7.02
CA ASP A 62 -6.72 -13.54 7.88
C ASP A 62 -6.03 -12.20 7.52
N THR A 63 -4.72 -12.21 7.31
CA THR A 63 -3.95 -11.00 6.92
C THR A 63 -4.43 -10.46 5.57
N VAL A 64 -4.58 -11.35 4.58
CA VAL A 64 -5.07 -10.99 3.24
C VAL A 64 -6.50 -10.46 3.31
N SER A 65 -7.37 -11.07 4.10
CA SER A 65 -8.76 -10.64 4.28
C SER A 65 -8.83 -9.24 4.91
N CYS A 66 -8.04 -8.99 5.94
CA CYS A 66 -7.94 -7.69 6.57
C CYS A 66 -7.51 -6.59 5.56
N ILE A 67 -6.49 -6.84 4.73
CA ILE A 67 -6.03 -5.86 3.73
C ILE A 67 -7.10 -5.62 2.67
N ARG A 68 -7.80 -6.69 2.24
CA ARG A 68 -8.94 -6.56 1.31
C ARG A 68 -10.04 -5.68 1.89
N ASP A 69 -10.34 -5.80 3.17
CA ASP A 69 -11.36 -5.00 3.84
C ASP A 69 -10.96 -3.53 3.93
N MET A 70 -9.72 -3.22 4.35
CA MET A 70 -9.22 -1.84 4.42
C MET A 70 -9.29 -1.10 3.07
N TYR A 71 -9.01 -1.83 1.98
CA TYR A 71 -9.00 -1.27 0.63
C TYR A 71 -10.32 -1.45 -0.14
N ALA A 72 -11.35 -2.07 0.48
CA ALA A 72 -12.58 -2.48 -0.20
C ALA A 72 -13.35 -1.33 -0.88
N GLN A 73 -13.23 -0.11 -0.36
CA GLN A 73 -13.91 1.07 -0.92
C GLN A 73 -13.23 1.65 -2.17
N PHE A 74 -12.01 1.22 -2.50
CA PHE A 74 -11.23 1.76 -3.61
C PHE A 74 -11.25 0.84 -4.84
N ASP A 75 -11.12 1.45 -6.02
CA ASP A 75 -10.98 0.75 -7.31
C ASP A 75 -9.53 0.23 -7.46
N VAL A 76 -9.21 -0.78 -6.65
CA VAL A 76 -7.92 -1.46 -6.58
C VAL A 76 -8.13 -2.97 -6.48
N THR A 77 -7.26 -3.75 -7.12
CA THR A 77 -7.25 -5.20 -7.04
C THR A 77 -6.22 -5.66 -6.02
N ILE A 78 -6.64 -6.45 -5.02
CA ILE A 78 -5.73 -7.10 -4.07
C ILE A 78 -5.57 -8.57 -4.48
N THR A 79 -4.34 -9.01 -4.69
CA THR A 79 -4.00 -10.39 -5.08
C THR A 79 -2.83 -10.89 -4.23
N ASP A 80 -2.84 -12.18 -3.88
CA ASP A 80 -1.68 -12.88 -3.32
C ASP A 80 -1.01 -13.80 -4.36
N GLN A 81 -1.45 -13.70 -5.62
CA GLN A 81 -0.82 -14.31 -6.78
C GLN A 81 -0.04 -13.24 -7.54
N ASP A 82 1.23 -13.53 -7.83
CA ASP A 82 2.12 -12.67 -8.60
C ASP A 82 1.48 -12.27 -9.95
N PRO A 83 1.25 -10.96 -10.19
CA PRO A 83 0.59 -10.47 -11.40
C PRO A 83 1.55 -10.31 -12.60
N GLY A 84 2.81 -10.72 -12.46
CA GLY A 84 3.86 -10.66 -13.47
C GLY A 84 4.13 -9.23 -13.94
N SER A 85 4.11 -9.01 -15.26
CA SER A 85 4.41 -7.70 -15.85
C SER A 85 3.30 -6.65 -15.71
N THR A 86 2.19 -6.96 -15.04
CA THR A 86 1.11 -6.00 -14.79
C THR A 86 1.62 -4.93 -13.82
N PRO A 87 1.42 -3.61 -14.07
CA PRO A 87 1.81 -2.59 -13.11
C PRO A 87 1.14 -2.82 -11.74
N HIS A 88 1.92 -2.91 -10.67
CA HIS A 88 1.43 -3.25 -9.35
C HIS A 88 2.32 -2.68 -8.23
N ILE A 89 1.75 -2.41 -7.07
CA ILE A 89 2.55 -2.25 -5.84
C ILE A 89 2.81 -3.66 -5.31
N GLU A 90 4.07 -3.98 -5.03
CA GLU A 90 4.43 -5.23 -4.36
C GLU A 90 4.61 -5.00 -2.87
N ALA A 91 3.81 -5.70 -2.07
CA ALA A 91 3.78 -5.64 -0.62
C ALA A 91 4.47 -6.89 -0.06
N VAL A 92 5.76 -6.77 0.28
CA VAL A 92 6.59 -7.87 0.75
C VAL A 92 6.44 -8.04 2.26
N PHE A 93 6.02 -9.23 2.68
CA PHE A 93 6.01 -9.68 4.07
C PHE A 93 7.17 -10.64 4.27
N GLY A 94 8.12 -10.24 5.13
CA GLY A 94 9.28 -11.09 5.40
C GLY A 94 10.52 -10.32 5.84
N GLY A 95 11.54 -11.08 6.19
CA GLY A 95 12.86 -10.56 6.53
C GLY A 95 12.92 -9.65 7.74
N HIS A 96 14.10 -9.05 7.89
CA HIS A 96 14.49 -8.20 8.99
C HIS A 96 14.85 -6.80 8.45
N PRO A 97 14.56 -5.67 9.14
CA PRO A 97 14.89 -4.33 8.63
C PRO A 97 16.37 -4.15 8.27
N ASN A 98 17.27 -4.79 9.03
CA ASN A 98 18.71 -4.85 8.71
C ASN A 98 19.04 -5.39 7.30
N ASP A 99 18.19 -6.22 6.68
CA ASP A 99 18.40 -6.72 5.32
C ASP A 99 18.45 -5.57 4.30
N VAL A 100 17.78 -4.46 4.60
CA VAL A 100 17.78 -3.24 3.79
C VAL A 100 18.55 -2.08 4.44
N GLY A 101 19.30 -2.35 5.51
CA GLY A 101 20.12 -1.37 6.22
C GLY A 101 19.36 -0.44 7.18
N LEU A 102 18.16 -0.84 7.61
CA LEU A 102 17.36 -0.13 8.61
C LEU A 102 17.52 -0.75 10.00
N PRO A 103 17.34 0.02 11.09
CA PRO A 103 17.50 -0.50 12.45
C PRO A 103 16.34 -1.42 12.88
N ASP A 104 16.57 -2.24 13.92
CA ASP A 104 15.66 -3.28 14.41
C ASP A 104 14.26 -2.76 14.80
N GLU A 105 14.13 -1.48 15.16
CA GLU A 105 12.85 -0.88 15.55
C GLU A 105 11.92 -0.55 14.37
N VAL A 106 12.39 -0.70 13.13
CA VAL A 106 11.58 -0.43 11.93
C VAL A 106 10.75 -1.65 11.57
N ALA A 107 9.43 -1.53 11.72
CA ALA A 107 8.45 -2.57 11.42
C ALA A 107 8.06 -2.64 9.93
N GLY A 108 8.18 -1.53 9.20
CA GLY A 108 7.84 -1.44 7.78
C GLY A 108 8.49 -0.22 7.13
N VAL A 109 8.58 -0.25 5.80
CA VAL A 109 9.12 0.88 5.03
C VAL A 109 8.58 0.90 3.59
N SER A 110 8.40 2.11 3.07
CA SER A 110 7.89 2.37 1.73
C SER A 110 8.62 3.54 1.08
N PRO A 111 8.84 3.53 -0.24
CA PRO A 111 9.26 4.72 -0.96
C PRO A 111 8.24 5.86 -0.82
N PHE A 112 8.73 7.09 -0.67
CA PHE A 112 7.90 8.29 -0.59
C PHE A 112 8.53 9.44 -1.40
N THR A 113 7.71 10.33 -1.94
CA THR A 113 8.15 11.47 -2.76
C THR A 113 7.98 12.80 -2.04
N THR A 114 8.84 13.78 -2.35
CA THR A 114 8.77 15.11 -1.74
C THR A 114 7.54 15.92 -2.14
N ASP A 115 6.83 15.52 -3.19
CA ASP A 115 5.60 16.15 -3.67
C ASP A 115 4.35 15.30 -3.41
N CYS A 116 4.49 14.19 -2.68
CA CYS A 116 3.41 13.27 -2.35
C CYS A 116 2.65 12.74 -3.59
N SER A 117 3.37 12.62 -4.71
CA SER A 117 2.92 11.90 -5.88
C SER A 117 2.86 10.39 -5.61
N THR A 118 2.09 9.67 -6.42
CA THR A 118 2.18 8.20 -6.45
C THR A 118 3.58 7.75 -6.86
N VAL A 119 4.09 6.72 -6.19
CA VAL A 119 5.28 5.95 -6.59
C VAL A 119 4.79 4.69 -7.29
N GLU A 120 4.72 4.75 -8.62
CA GLU A 120 4.28 3.62 -9.43
C GLU A 120 5.27 2.46 -9.30
N ASN A 121 4.74 1.23 -9.34
CA ASN A 121 5.50 -0.02 -9.26
C ASN A 121 6.47 -0.11 -8.07
N SER A 122 6.17 0.53 -6.94
CA SER A 122 7.00 0.41 -5.76
C SER A 122 6.91 -0.98 -5.12
N ILE A 123 7.98 -1.32 -4.40
CA ILE A 123 8.05 -2.45 -3.50
C ILE A 123 8.10 -1.89 -2.08
N VAL A 124 7.18 -2.31 -1.24
CA VAL A 124 7.00 -1.88 0.16
C VAL A 124 7.12 -3.07 1.09
N PHE A 125 7.45 -2.83 2.36
CA PHE A 125 7.86 -3.90 3.28
C PHE A 125 7.13 -3.85 4.61
N THR A 126 6.75 -5.03 5.10
CA THR A 126 6.52 -5.29 6.52
C THR A 126 7.55 -6.33 6.97
N PHE A 127 8.43 -5.97 7.90
CA PHE A 127 9.52 -6.84 8.36
C PHE A 127 9.04 -7.75 9.49
N THR A 128 8.77 -9.01 9.16
CA THR A 128 8.11 -9.93 10.08
C THR A 128 9.03 -10.48 11.17
N ASP A 129 10.36 -10.45 10.96
CA ASP A 129 11.33 -11.02 11.92
C ASP A 129 11.41 -10.23 13.25
N VAL A 130 10.91 -8.99 13.27
CA VAL A 130 10.90 -8.10 14.44
C VAL A 130 9.49 -7.90 15.03
N LEU A 131 8.48 -8.60 14.48
CA LEU A 131 7.09 -8.45 14.84
C LEU A 131 6.52 -9.76 15.42
N PRO A 132 5.52 -9.69 16.30
CA PRO A 132 4.75 -10.88 16.68
C PRO A 132 3.89 -11.35 15.51
N ASP A 133 3.61 -12.66 15.48
CA ASP A 133 2.63 -13.25 14.54
C ASP A 133 1.21 -12.80 14.90
N ASP A 134 0.76 -11.71 14.27
CA ASP A 134 -0.55 -11.09 14.47
C ASP A 134 -1.06 -10.52 13.14
N SER A 135 -2.15 -11.10 12.62
CA SER A 135 -2.68 -10.74 11.30
C SER A 135 -3.21 -9.31 11.21
N GLN A 136 -3.75 -8.77 12.30
CA GLN A 136 -4.25 -7.39 12.36
C GLN A 136 -3.07 -6.42 12.31
N LEU A 137 -2.03 -6.65 13.11
CA LEU A 137 -0.83 -5.83 13.11
C LEU A 137 -0.13 -5.82 11.75
N MET A 138 0.06 -6.99 11.13
CA MET A 138 0.70 -7.11 9.80
C MET A 138 -0.09 -6.37 8.73
N CYS A 139 -1.41 -6.49 8.78
CA CYS A 139 -2.33 -5.81 7.87
C CYS A 139 -2.28 -4.29 8.03
N GLU A 140 -2.30 -3.76 9.25
CA GLU A 140 -2.25 -2.31 9.52
C GLU A 140 -0.92 -1.70 9.09
N ILE A 141 0.21 -2.33 9.42
CA ILE A 141 1.53 -1.89 8.98
C ILE A 141 1.59 -1.91 7.45
N MET A 142 1.21 -3.01 6.81
CA MET A 142 1.27 -3.09 5.35
C MET A 142 0.34 -2.07 4.67
N ALA A 143 -0.84 -1.82 5.24
CA ALA A 143 -1.74 -0.81 4.71
C ALA A 143 -1.12 0.61 4.77
N GLN A 144 -0.41 0.94 5.85
CA GLN A 144 0.37 2.17 5.97
C GLN A 144 1.43 2.26 4.87
N GLU A 145 2.22 1.20 4.69
CA GLU A 145 3.34 1.20 3.73
C GLU A 145 2.85 1.27 2.28
N ILE A 146 1.77 0.57 1.93
CA ILE A 146 1.13 0.71 0.62
C ILE A 146 0.61 2.15 0.41
N ALA A 147 0.00 2.74 1.43
CA ALA A 147 -0.58 4.08 1.32
C ALA A 147 0.48 5.18 1.16
N HIS A 148 1.68 5.02 1.73
CA HIS A 148 2.83 5.87 1.42
C HIS A 148 3.15 5.89 -0.09
N SER A 149 3.06 4.75 -0.77
CA SER A 149 3.26 4.69 -2.23
C SER A 149 2.16 5.38 -3.04
N TYR A 150 0.98 5.60 -2.46
CA TYR A 150 -0.06 6.47 -3.04
C TYR A 150 0.04 7.93 -2.59
N GLY A 151 1.08 8.25 -1.82
CA GLY A 151 1.43 9.60 -1.41
C GLY A 151 0.77 10.04 -0.11
N LEU A 152 0.30 9.14 0.76
CA LEU A 152 -0.17 9.48 2.10
C LEU A 152 1.02 9.60 3.05
N ASP A 153 1.02 10.65 3.86
CA ASP A 153 2.00 10.85 4.93
C ASP A 153 1.46 10.26 6.24
N HIS A 154 2.22 10.33 7.33
CA HIS A 154 1.67 10.08 8.66
C HIS A 154 0.70 11.18 9.08
N GLN A 155 -0.29 10.84 9.90
CA GLN A 155 -1.25 11.75 10.49
C GLN A 155 -1.56 11.45 11.96
N LEU A 156 -2.11 12.45 12.64
CA LEU A 156 -2.44 12.41 14.07
C LEU A 156 -3.90 12.02 14.32
N THR A 157 -4.39 10.98 13.64
CA THR A 157 -5.71 10.38 13.85
C THR A 157 -5.52 8.93 14.27
N PRO A 158 -5.72 8.58 15.56
CA PRO A 158 -5.47 7.24 16.09
C PRO A 158 -6.22 6.11 15.38
N GLU A 159 -7.36 6.38 14.77
CA GLU A 159 -8.17 5.37 14.10
C GLU A 159 -7.68 5.05 12.67
N ASP A 160 -6.74 5.83 12.12
CA ASP A 160 -6.22 5.66 10.76
C ASP A 160 -4.94 4.80 10.76
N PRO A 161 -4.71 3.94 9.75
CA PRO A 161 -3.44 3.19 9.63
C PRO A 161 -2.22 4.09 9.43
N MET A 162 -2.38 5.34 8.99
CA MET A 162 -1.27 6.27 8.79
C MET A 162 -0.77 6.94 10.08
N THR A 163 -0.87 6.32 11.25
CA THR A 163 -0.52 6.97 12.52
C THR A 163 0.36 6.11 13.40
N TYR A 164 1.19 6.74 14.23
CA TYR A 164 1.94 6.07 15.30
C TYR A 164 1.26 6.20 16.67
N LEU A 165 0.10 6.86 16.73
CA LEU A 165 -0.63 7.02 17.98
C LEU A 165 -1.29 5.71 18.42
N ASP A 166 -1.27 5.44 19.72
CA ASP A 166 -1.92 4.28 20.31
C ASP A 166 -3.43 4.30 20.05
N TYR A 167 -3.97 3.13 19.70
CA TYR A 167 -5.39 2.91 19.49
C TYR A 167 -5.76 1.48 19.89
N ASP A 168 -6.85 1.31 20.65
CA ASP A 168 -7.29 0.03 21.21
C ASP A 168 -8.36 -0.66 20.34
N GLY A 169 -8.33 -0.37 19.04
CA GLY A 169 -9.25 -0.92 18.05
C GLY A 169 -8.56 -1.12 16.70
N ASN A 170 -9.31 -1.68 15.76
CA ASN A 170 -8.80 -1.91 14.40
C ASN A 170 -8.79 -0.60 13.62
N ARG A 171 -7.70 -0.36 12.90
CA ARG A 171 -7.54 0.86 12.09
C ARG A 171 -8.21 0.73 10.74
N GLU A 172 -8.74 1.85 10.25
CA GLU A 172 -9.33 1.98 8.92
C GLU A 172 -8.97 3.36 8.35
N PHE A 173 -8.83 3.48 7.02
CA PHE A 173 -8.60 4.80 6.42
C PHE A 173 -9.75 5.76 6.73
N GLN A 174 -9.42 6.88 7.38
CA GLN A 174 -10.39 7.84 7.86
C GLN A 174 -10.75 8.86 6.77
N ASN A 175 -12.05 9.13 6.67
CA ASN A 175 -12.59 10.13 5.74
C ASN A 175 -12.79 11.49 6.43
N GLU A 176 -11.74 11.98 7.06
CA GLU A 176 -11.70 13.30 7.68
C GLU A 176 -10.39 14.00 7.35
N MET A 177 -10.38 15.33 7.40
CA MET A 177 -9.15 16.08 7.24
C MET A 177 -8.37 16.04 8.55
N ALA A 178 -7.21 15.38 8.53
CA ALA A 178 -6.31 15.21 9.65
C ALA A 178 -5.05 16.08 9.51
N THR A 179 -4.46 16.40 10.66
CA THR A 179 -3.14 17.03 10.74
C THR A 179 -2.08 15.97 10.51
N CYS A 180 -1.09 16.26 9.67
CA CYS A 180 0.04 15.34 9.44
C CYS A 180 1.02 15.32 10.63
N GLY A 181 1.75 14.21 10.75
CA GLY A 181 2.77 13.99 11.76
C GLY A 181 2.77 12.60 12.39
N GLU A 182 3.91 12.22 12.94
CA GLU A 182 4.15 10.96 13.64
C GLU A 182 3.61 11.01 15.08
N PHE A 183 4.10 12.00 15.84
CA PHE A 183 3.75 12.25 17.24
C PHE A 183 3.52 13.73 17.54
N GLU A 184 4.01 14.61 16.67
CA GLU A 184 3.84 16.06 16.76
C GLU A 184 3.31 16.59 15.43
N SER A 185 2.53 17.65 15.51
CA SER A 185 1.89 18.26 14.34
C SER A 185 2.92 18.88 13.40
N ARG A 186 2.78 18.59 12.10
CA ARG A 186 3.53 19.21 11.00
C ARG A 186 2.69 19.24 9.72
N ASP A 187 3.12 20.05 8.76
CA ASP A 187 2.60 19.95 7.39
C ASP A 187 2.99 18.60 6.78
N CYS A 188 2.19 18.12 5.82
CA CYS A 188 2.47 16.86 5.14
C CYS A 188 3.63 17.03 4.15
N GLY A 189 4.53 16.06 4.14
CA GLY A 189 5.74 15.99 3.32
C GLY A 189 6.90 15.37 4.09
N ILE A 190 8.02 15.18 3.40
CA ILE A 190 9.22 14.54 3.97
C ILE A 190 10.45 15.43 3.78
N ASN A 191 11.45 15.30 4.66
CA ASN A 191 12.75 15.99 4.51
C ASN A 191 12.63 17.52 4.35
N GLY A 192 11.65 18.14 5.01
CA GLY A 192 11.38 19.57 4.95
C GLY A 192 10.66 20.06 3.69
N SER A 193 10.31 19.15 2.77
CA SER A 193 9.35 19.45 1.71
C SER A 193 7.93 19.49 2.30
N VAL A 194 7.08 20.33 1.72
CA VAL A 194 5.67 20.43 2.06
C VAL A 194 4.86 20.20 0.80
N CYS A 195 3.98 19.20 0.83
CA CYS A 195 3.11 18.86 -0.28
C CYS A 195 1.64 19.21 0.00
N ARG A 196 1.22 19.21 1.28
CA ARG A 196 -0.15 19.55 1.72
C ARG A 196 -0.14 20.08 3.17
N ASP A 197 -1.10 20.95 3.49
CA ASP A 197 -1.29 21.49 4.86
C ASP A 197 -1.94 20.46 5.83
N GLY A 198 -2.49 19.39 5.28
CA GLY A 198 -3.19 18.31 5.98
C GLY A 198 -3.61 17.24 4.97
N GLN A 199 -4.14 16.11 5.43
CA GLN A 199 -4.59 15.06 4.53
C GLN A 199 -5.88 14.40 5.00
N ASN A 200 -6.63 13.85 4.05
CA ASN A 200 -7.74 12.95 4.30
C ASN A 200 -7.42 11.67 3.54
N SER A 201 -7.16 10.58 4.26
CA SER A 201 -6.68 9.32 3.69
C SER A 201 -7.62 8.79 2.62
N VAL A 202 -8.93 8.77 2.89
CA VAL A 202 -9.94 8.32 1.93
C VAL A 202 -10.00 9.20 0.70
N ALA A 203 -9.91 10.53 0.86
CA ALA A 203 -9.93 11.46 -0.27
C ALA A 203 -8.69 11.30 -1.16
N VAL A 204 -7.50 11.17 -0.56
CA VAL A 204 -6.25 10.95 -1.31
C VAL A 204 -6.30 9.62 -2.05
N LEU A 205 -6.58 8.51 -1.36
CA LEU A 205 -6.68 7.19 -1.98
C LEU A 205 -7.77 7.13 -3.05
N THR A 206 -8.92 7.77 -2.82
CA THR A 206 -9.99 7.89 -3.85
C THR A 206 -9.49 8.62 -5.09
N SER A 207 -8.69 9.69 -4.96
CA SER A 207 -8.14 10.41 -6.11
C SER A 207 -7.14 9.57 -6.92
N ARG A 208 -6.36 8.71 -6.25
CA ARG A 208 -5.36 7.85 -6.88
C ARG A 208 -5.96 6.60 -7.50
N LEU A 209 -6.80 5.90 -6.75
CA LEU A 209 -7.31 4.58 -7.10
C LEU A 209 -8.67 4.68 -7.81
N GLY A 210 -9.49 5.64 -7.39
CA GLY A 210 -10.92 5.67 -7.66
C GLY A 210 -11.72 5.06 -6.50
N ARG A 211 -13.04 5.27 -6.52
CA ARG A 211 -13.96 4.50 -5.69
C ARG A 211 -14.36 3.23 -6.43
N ARG A 212 -14.51 2.14 -5.70
CA ARG A 212 -15.14 0.93 -6.24
C ARG A 212 -16.61 1.25 -6.52
N ASP A 213 -17.05 1.14 -7.77
CA ASP A 213 -18.46 1.38 -8.12
C ASP A 213 -19.33 0.30 -7.48
N ALA A 214 -20.52 0.69 -6.99
CA ALA A 214 -21.47 -0.25 -6.39
C ALA A 214 -22.03 -1.29 -7.39
N GLU A 215 -21.82 -1.09 -8.70
CA GLU A 215 -22.29 -2.00 -9.75
C GLU A 215 -21.43 -3.26 -9.90
N ASP A 216 -20.15 -3.22 -9.50
CA ASP A 216 -19.25 -4.40 -9.54
C ASP A 216 -19.52 -5.39 -8.40
N GLN A 217 -20.25 -4.99 -7.36
CA GLN A 217 -20.67 -5.90 -6.28
C GLN A 217 -21.78 -6.88 -6.69
N ASN A 218 -22.39 -6.70 -7.87
CA ASN A 218 -23.46 -7.58 -8.36
C ASN A 218 -22.97 -8.57 -9.44
N ALA A 219 -21.68 -8.55 -9.78
CA ALA A 219 -21.05 -9.60 -10.57
C ALA A 219 -20.74 -10.79 -9.67
N SER A 220 -21.78 -11.56 -9.35
CA SER A 220 -21.64 -12.89 -8.74
C SER A 220 -20.69 -13.76 -9.59
N PRO A 221 -19.77 -14.54 -9.00
CA PRO A 221 -19.01 -15.54 -9.74
C PRO A 221 -20.01 -16.48 -10.40
N GLY A 222 -20.02 -16.51 -11.73
CA GLY A 222 -20.98 -17.27 -12.52
C GLY A 222 -21.08 -18.71 -12.01
N ASP A 223 -22.27 -19.04 -11.50
CA ASP A 223 -22.72 -20.39 -11.19
C ASP A 223 -22.57 -21.30 -12.44
N PRO A 224 -21.76 -22.38 -12.39
CA PRO A 224 -21.62 -23.29 -13.51
C PRO A 224 -22.75 -24.32 -13.47
N THR A 225 -23.97 -23.91 -13.82
CA THR A 225 -25.12 -24.84 -13.87
C THR A 225 -25.63 -25.02 -15.31
N THR A 226 -25.20 -26.16 -15.88
CA THR A 226 -25.92 -27.07 -16.79
C THR A 226 -26.48 -26.58 -18.14
N THR A 227 -25.96 -27.17 -19.21
CA THR A 227 -26.74 -27.64 -20.39
C THR A 227 -26.07 -28.93 -20.88
N ALA A 228 -26.57 -30.12 -20.51
CA ALA A 228 -27.55 -30.91 -21.25
C ALA A 228 -27.02 -31.45 -22.61
N GLU A 229 -26.70 -32.75 -22.64
CA GLU A 229 -26.58 -33.56 -23.86
C GLU A 229 -27.91 -33.62 -24.61
N PRO A 230 -27.88 -33.81 -25.94
CA PRO A 230 -28.93 -34.54 -26.63
C PRO A 230 -28.41 -35.83 -27.30
N GLU A 231 -29.37 -36.75 -27.38
CA GLU A 231 -29.39 -38.16 -27.80
C GLU A 231 -28.57 -38.57 -29.04
#